data_AF-A0A291RJC0-F1
#
_entry.id   AF-A0A291RJC0-F1
#
_cell.length_a   1.000
_cell.length_b   1.000
_cell.length_c   1.000
_cell.angle_alpha   90.00
_cell.angle_beta   90.00
_cell.angle_gamma   90.00
#
_symmetry.space_group_name_H-M   'P 1'
#
loop_
_entity.id
_entity.type
_entity.pdbx_description
1 polymer ?
#
loop_
_entity_poly.entity_id
_entity_poly.type
_entity_poly.pdbx_seq_one_letter_code
_entity_poly.pdbx_strand_id
1 'polypeptide(L)'
;MAGDEKTPPPRPLANLIGEAKAGSLTVRMDLEKFVYLDRDCNFFKENIRKVQQLMTQVSQQKHWGLGEDHVPDGERDLISAKTMVKRWRDKAQGTENSVHTVLESHWQTVDDLQTLFRTVRERMTANDEQQAARYRELEATLPQQNPAPQKLLGALGFHMR
;
A
#
# COMPACT_ATOMS: atom_id res chain seq x y z
N MET A 1 7.94 11.59 -35.43
CA MET A 1 7.56 10.19 -35.09
C MET A 1 8.55 9.68 -34.04
N ALA A 2 8.07 8.82 -33.15
CA ALA A 2 8.71 8.33 -31.91
C ALA A 2 8.46 9.24 -30.69
N GLY A 3 7.26 9.10 -30.12
CA GLY A 3 7.02 9.43 -28.72
C GLY A 3 7.83 8.46 -27.88
N ASP A 4 8.75 9.02 -27.09
CA ASP A 4 9.53 8.29 -26.10
C ASP A 4 8.56 7.91 -24.98
N GLU A 5 7.83 6.81 -25.18
CA GLU A 5 6.89 6.24 -24.23
C GLU A 5 7.70 5.69 -23.06
N LYS A 6 8.09 6.59 -22.13
CA LYS A 6 8.73 6.22 -20.87
C LYS A 6 7.86 5.17 -20.21
N THR A 7 8.31 3.92 -20.26
CA THR A 7 7.65 2.80 -19.59
C THR A 7 7.45 3.19 -18.13
N PRO A 8 6.23 3.06 -17.58
CA PRO A 8 5.98 3.40 -16.19
C PRO A 8 7.00 2.68 -15.31
N PRO A 9 7.60 3.37 -14.31
CA PRO A 9 8.55 2.72 -13.42
C PRO A 9 7.88 1.48 -12.79
N PRO A 10 8.63 0.37 -12.65
CA PRO A 10 8.07 -0.88 -12.13
C PRO A 10 7.44 -0.63 -10.76
N ARG A 11 6.18 -1.05 -10.59
CA ARG A 11 5.46 -0.90 -9.32
C ARG A 11 6.17 -1.69 -8.22
N PRO A 12 6.56 -1.07 -7.10
CA PRO A 12 7.45 -1.67 -6.09
C PRO A 12 7.02 -3.05 -5.58
N LEU A 13 5.71 -3.34 -5.48
CA LEU A 13 5.20 -4.60 -4.94
C LEU A 13 4.38 -5.42 -5.94
N ALA A 14 4.53 -5.17 -7.25
CA ALA A 14 3.79 -5.90 -8.29
C ALA A 14 3.91 -7.43 -8.14
N ASN A 15 5.11 -7.92 -7.84
CA ASN A 15 5.39 -9.35 -7.69
C ASN A 15 4.63 -9.94 -6.49
N LEU A 16 4.68 -9.29 -5.33
CA LEU A 16 3.98 -9.75 -4.12
C LEU A 16 2.46 -9.72 -4.30
N ILE A 17 1.93 -8.73 -5.01
CA ILE A 17 0.51 -8.70 -5.38
C ILE A 17 0.17 -9.90 -6.29
N GLY A 18 1.06 -10.24 -7.24
CA GLY A 18 0.93 -11.43 -8.06
C GLY A 18 0.90 -12.72 -7.25
N GLU A 19 1.84 -12.87 -6.30
CA GLU A 19 1.91 -14.02 -5.38
C GLU A 19 0.67 -14.13 -4.48
N ALA A 20 0.15 -13.00 -3.99
CA ALA A 20 -1.09 -12.97 -3.22
C ALA A 20 -2.30 -13.44 -4.06
N LYS A 21 -2.40 -13.00 -5.32
CA LYS A 21 -3.44 -13.46 -6.25
C LYS A 21 -3.32 -14.96 -6.56
N ALA A 22 -2.09 -15.45 -6.71
CA ALA A 22 -1.81 -16.86 -6.94
C ALA A 22 -2.06 -17.73 -5.70
N GLY A 23 -2.23 -17.13 -4.52
CA GLY A 23 -2.37 -17.85 -3.25
C GLY A 23 -1.06 -18.46 -2.74
N SER A 24 0.08 -18.08 -3.31
CA SER A 24 1.41 -18.51 -2.84
C SER A 24 1.92 -17.67 -1.67
N LEU A 25 1.26 -16.54 -1.38
CA LEU A 25 1.54 -15.71 -0.21
C LEU A 25 0.61 -16.07 0.96
N THR A 26 1.18 -16.36 2.13
CA THR A 26 0.42 -16.60 3.36
C THR A 26 0.66 -15.46 4.35
N VAL A 27 -0.42 -14.81 4.78
CA VAL A 27 -0.41 -13.78 5.82
C VAL A 27 -1.35 -14.23 6.94
N ARG A 28 -0.89 -14.11 8.20
CA ARG A 28 -1.72 -14.33 9.38
C ARG A 28 -1.99 -12.99 10.05
N MET A 29 -3.24 -12.56 10.01
CA MET A 29 -3.67 -11.28 10.57
C MET A 29 -5.17 -11.30 10.85
N ASP A 30 -5.59 -10.64 11.93
CA ASP A 30 -7.00 -10.52 12.29
C ASP A 30 -7.74 -9.60 11.29
N LEU A 31 -9.03 -9.88 11.04
CA LEU A 31 -9.86 -9.10 10.13
C LEU A 31 -9.92 -7.61 10.51
N GLU A 32 -9.98 -7.30 11.80
CA GLU A 32 -9.96 -5.93 12.31
C GLU A 32 -8.70 -5.18 11.86
N LYS A 33 -7.53 -5.84 11.85
CA LYS A 33 -6.27 -5.23 11.44
C LYS A 33 -6.23 -4.94 9.93
N PHE A 34 -6.87 -5.77 9.10
CA PHE A 34 -7.04 -5.45 7.67
C PHE A 34 -7.86 -4.17 7.48
N VAL A 35 -8.91 -3.97 8.28
CA VAL A 35 -9.75 -2.77 8.20
C VAL A 35 -8.95 -1.52 8.60
N TYR A 36 -8.21 -1.57 9.71
CA TYR A 36 -7.37 -0.44 10.11
C TYR A 36 -6.28 -0.14 9.09
N LEU A 37 -5.59 -1.17 8.57
CA LEU A 37 -4.58 -0.98 7.54
C LEU A 37 -5.15 -0.27 6.31
N ASP A 38 -6.33 -0.69 5.84
CA ASP A 38 -6.97 -0.05 4.69
C ASP A 38 -7.27 1.43 4.94
N ARG A 39 -7.84 1.74 6.11
CA ARG A 39 -8.15 3.10 6.53
C ARG A 39 -6.90 3.97 6.64
N ASP A 40 -5.86 3.45 7.26
CA ASP A 40 -4.61 4.18 7.51
C ASP A 40 -3.86 4.42 6.19
N CYS A 41 -3.89 3.46 5.25
CA CYS A 41 -3.40 3.66 3.88
C CYS A 41 -4.14 4.79 3.17
N ASN A 42 -5.48 4.84 3.25
CA ASN A 42 -6.26 5.93 2.65
C ASN A 42 -5.88 7.29 3.27
N PHE A 43 -5.83 7.37 4.59
CA PHE A 43 -5.44 8.58 5.31
C PHE A 43 -4.06 9.08 4.88
N PHE A 44 -3.08 8.18 4.79
CA PHE A 44 -1.72 8.54 4.37
C PHE A 44 -1.67 9.03 2.92
N LYS A 45 -2.36 8.34 2.00
CA LYS A 45 -2.47 8.73 0.59
C LYS A 45 -3.12 10.10 0.42
N GLU A 46 -4.18 10.40 1.18
CA GLU A 46 -4.84 11.71 1.16
C GLU A 46 -3.90 12.82 1.64
N ASN A 47 -3.14 12.58 2.71
CA ASN A 47 -2.18 13.56 3.21
C ASN A 47 -1.05 13.83 2.21
N ILE A 48 -0.57 12.80 1.51
CA ILE A 48 0.36 12.99 0.39
C ILE A 48 -0.24 13.94 -0.65
N ARG A 49 -1.48 13.70 -1.08
CA ARG A 49 -2.13 14.54 -2.11
C ARG A 49 -2.29 15.99 -1.64
N LYS A 50 -2.63 16.22 -0.36
CA LYS A 50 -2.69 17.57 0.24
C LYS A 50 -1.33 18.27 0.17
N VAL A 51 -0.25 17.59 0.54
CA VAL A 51 1.10 18.17 0.47
C VAL A 51 1.51 18.45 -0.98
N GLN A 52 1.24 17.54 -1.91
CA GLN A 52 1.50 17.76 -3.33
C GLN A 52 0.75 18.99 -3.87
N GLN A 53 -0.52 19.17 -3.50
CA GLN A 53 -1.30 20.36 -3.88
C GLN A 53 -0.68 21.66 -3.35
N LEU A 54 -0.24 21.67 -2.09
CA LEU A 54 0.48 22.82 -1.50
C LEU A 54 1.78 23.10 -2.26
N MET A 55 2.54 22.06 -2.61
CA MET A 55 3.77 22.24 -3.38
C MET A 55 3.51 22.71 -4.81
N THR A 56 2.41 22.30 -5.43
CA THR A 56 1.98 22.86 -6.71
C THR A 56 1.70 24.35 -6.59
N GLN A 57 1.01 24.79 -5.53
CA GLN A 57 0.79 26.22 -5.29
C GLN A 57 2.11 26.99 -5.11
N VAL A 58 3.05 26.45 -4.32
CA VAL A 58 4.39 27.02 -4.15
C VAL A 58 5.11 27.12 -5.50
N SER A 59 5.09 26.05 -6.29
CA SER A 59 5.75 26.00 -7.61
C SER A 59 5.14 27.00 -8.60
N GLN A 60 3.83 27.28 -8.49
CA GLN A 60 3.09 28.17 -9.39
C GLN A 60 2.99 29.62 -8.90
N GLN A 61 3.41 29.92 -7.67
CA GLN A 61 3.34 31.27 -7.09
C GLN A 61 4.03 32.28 -8.00
N LYS A 62 3.29 33.23 -8.60
CA LYS A 62 3.87 34.14 -9.62
C LYS A 62 4.90 35.10 -9.02
N HIS A 63 4.54 35.74 -7.92
CA HIS A 63 5.34 36.77 -7.26
C HIS A 63 5.56 36.40 -5.78
N TRP A 64 6.82 36.40 -5.36
CA TRP A 64 7.32 36.03 -4.04
C TRP A 64 7.73 37.26 -3.22
N GLY A 65 7.92 38.42 -3.85
CA GLY A 65 8.25 39.66 -3.15
C GLY A 65 9.68 39.70 -2.62
N LEU A 66 10.59 38.94 -3.22
CA LEU A 66 12.01 38.87 -2.85
C LEU A 66 12.90 39.74 -3.74
N GLY A 67 12.33 40.40 -4.75
CA GLY A 67 13.09 41.12 -5.78
C GLY A 67 13.44 40.25 -6.97
N GLU A 68 12.76 39.11 -7.15
CA GLU A 68 12.92 38.19 -8.28
C GLU A 68 12.63 38.84 -9.64
N ASP A 69 11.78 39.86 -9.65
CA ASP A 69 11.42 40.65 -10.84
C ASP A 69 12.33 41.88 -11.02
N HIS A 70 13.39 42.02 -10.22
CA HIS A 70 14.31 43.15 -10.35
C HIS A 70 14.99 43.14 -11.72
N VAL A 71 14.80 44.23 -12.45
CA VAL A 71 15.48 44.50 -13.71
C VAL A 71 16.89 44.99 -13.38
N PRO A 72 17.95 44.34 -13.88
CA PRO A 72 19.32 44.76 -13.64
C PRO A 72 19.57 46.24 -14.04
N ASP A 73 20.31 46.96 -13.22
CA ASP A 73 20.78 48.33 -13.50
C ASP A 73 22.32 48.36 -13.48
N GLY A 74 22.92 48.36 -14.68
CA GLY A 74 24.35 48.17 -14.85
C GLY A 74 24.81 46.81 -14.31
N GLU A 75 25.74 46.82 -13.35
CA GLU A 75 26.23 45.61 -12.67
C GLU A 75 25.38 45.19 -11.46
N ARG A 76 24.35 45.96 -11.10
CA ARG A 76 23.49 45.67 -9.94
C ARG A 76 22.35 44.78 -10.38
N ASP A 77 22.35 43.53 -9.91
CA ASP A 77 21.25 42.59 -10.07
C ASP A 77 21.00 41.80 -8.77
N LEU A 78 19.75 41.47 -8.50
CA LEU A 78 19.31 40.64 -7.38
C LEU A 78 19.32 39.16 -7.78
N ILE A 79 20.49 38.66 -8.19
CA ILE A 79 20.69 37.27 -8.64
C ILE A 79 20.29 36.26 -7.56
N SER A 80 20.54 36.58 -6.29
CA SER A 80 20.20 35.72 -5.16
C SER A 80 18.69 35.50 -5.03
N ALA A 81 17.88 36.54 -5.22
CA ALA A 81 16.43 36.46 -5.19
C ALA A 81 15.89 35.55 -6.31
N LYS A 82 16.34 35.79 -7.54
CA LYS A 82 16.01 34.96 -8.72
C LYS A 82 16.39 33.49 -8.50
N THR A 83 17.59 33.26 -7.97
CA THR A 83 18.12 31.92 -7.69
C THR A 83 17.29 31.20 -6.62
N MET A 84 16.93 31.89 -5.54
CA MET A 84 16.11 31.31 -4.46
C MET A 84 14.72 30.92 -4.96
N VAL A 85 14.04 31.81 -5.69
CA VAL A 85 12.72 31.51 -6.27
C VAL A 85 12.80 30.30 -7.20
N LYS A 86 13.79 30.26 -8.10
CA LYS A 86 14.01 29.11 -8.98
C LYS A 86 14.18 27.82 -8.16
N ARG A 87 15.08 27.80 -7.16
CA ARG A 87 15.34 26.62 -6.33
C ARG A 87 14.08 26.13 -5.60
N TRP A 88 13.25 27.04 -5.10
CA TRP A 88 12.01 26.65 -4.45
C TRP A 88 11.00 26.06 -5.42
N ARG A 89 10.84 26.62 -6.63
CA ARG A 89 9.99 26.02 -7.66
C ARG A 89 10.47 24.64 -8.06
N ASP A 90 11.77 24.50 -8.29
CA ASP A 90 12.43 23.26 -8.66
C ASP A 90 12.20 22.20 -7.56
N LYS A 91 12.41 22.56 -6.28
CA LYS A 91 12.18 21.64 -5.16
C LYS A 91 10.71 21.32 -4.89
N ALA A 92 9.79 22.21 -5.23
CA ALA A 92 8.38 21.94 -5.07
C ALA A 92 7.86 20.91 -6.11
N GLN A 93 8.11 21.14 -7.41
CA GLN A 93 7.55 20.30 -8.48
C GLN A 93 8.42 20.21 -9.76
N GLY A 94 9.57 20.89 -9.82
CA GLY A 94 10.32 21.06 -11.09
C GLY A 94 11.38 20.00 -11.40
N THR A 95 11.73 19.11 -10.48
CA THR A 95 12.83 18.14 -10.66
C THR A 95 12.46 16.71 -10.24
N GLU A 96 13.29 15.75 -10.64
CA GLU A 96 13.16 14.33 -10.22
C GLU A 96 13.27 14.16 -8.69
N ASN A 97 13.95 15.07 -8.01
CA ASN A 97 14.07 15.10 -6.55
C ASN A 97 13.23 16.21 -5.89
N SER A 98 12.12 16.57 -6.54
CA SER A 98 11.12 17.48 -5.98
C SER A 98 10.24 16.76 -4.97
N VAL A 99 9.62 17.53 -4.07
CA VAL A 99 8.63 17.00 -3.12
C VAL A 99 7.52 16.26 -3.86
N HIS A 100 7.04 16.82 -4.97
CA HIS A 100 5.99 16.18 -5.76
C HIS A 100 6.39 14.77 -6.24
N THR A 101 7.57 14.63 -6.85
CA THR A 101 8.06 13.36 -7.39
C THR A 101 8.31 12.32 -6.29
N VAL A 102 8.94 12.73 -5.19
CA VAL A 102 9.24 11.84 -4.07
C VAL A 102 7.95 11.35 -3.43
N LEU A 103 6.99 12.24 -3.17
CA LEU A 103 5.71 11.86 -2.58
C LEU A 103 4.86 11.02 -3.52
N GLU A 104 4.97 11.19 -4.84
CA GLU A 104 4.28 10.31 -5.80
C GLU A 104 4.78 8.86 -5.67
N SER A 105 6.10 8.67 -5.57
CA SER A 105 6.69 7.34 -5.36
C SER A 105 6.24 6.73 -4.02
N HIS A 106 6.10 7.54 -2.97
CA HIS A 106 5.58 7.07 -1.68
C HIS A 106 4.09 6.71 -1.78
N TRP A 107 3.30 7.51 -2.50
CA TRP A 107 1.89 7.24 -2.74
C TRP A 107 1.69 5.90 -3.44
N GLN A 108 2.46 5.65 -4.50
CA GLN A 108 2.41 4.38 -5.24
C GLN A 108 2.79 3.19 -4.35
N THR A 109 3.82 3.34 -3.51
CA THR A 109 4.20 2.29 -2.56
C THR A 109 3.07 1.97 -1.57
N VAL A 110 2.39 2.99 -1.05
CA VAL A 110 1.27 2.81 -0.10
C VAL A 110 0.05 2.21 -0.80
N ASP A 111 -0.20 2.59 -2.05
CA ASP A 111 -1.27 2.02 -2.87
C ASP A 111 -1.03 0.54 -3.19
N ASP A 112 0.21 0.18 -3.50
CA ASP A 112 0.66 -1.19 -3.69
C ASP A 112 0.45 -2.03 -2.41
N LEU A 113 0.85 -1.51 -1.24
CA LEU A 113 0.63 -2.17 0.05
C LEU A 113 -0.86 -2.39 0.32
N GLN A 114 -1.68 -1.35 0.13
CA GLN A 114 -3.12 -1.46 0.31
C GLN A 114 -3.72 -2.53 -0.61
N THR A 115 -3.33 -2.54 -1.88
CA THR A 115 -3.78 -3.52 -2.87
C THR A 115 -3.38 -4.94 -2.47
N LEU A 116 -2.14 -5.13 -2.02
CA LEU A 116 -1.64 -6.41 -1.54
C LEU A 116 -2.51 -6.96 -0.40
N PHE A 117 -2.72 -6.17 0.66
CA PHE A 117 -3.48 -6.64 1.82
C PHE A 117 -4.98 -6.80 1.54
N ARG A 118 -5.57 -6.00 0.64
CA ARG A 118 -6.94 -6.24 0.14
C ARG A 118 -7.05 -7.60 -0.56
N THR A 119 -6.11 -7.89 -1.45
CA THR A 119 -6.06 -9.15 -2.19
C THR A 119 -5.95 -10.35 -1.24
N VAL A 120 -5.06 -10.25 -0.25
CA VAL A 120 -4.90 -11.28 0.79
C VAL A 120 -6.20 -11.51 1.57
N ARG A 121 -6.85 -10.43 2.02
CA ARG A 121 -8.12 -10.52 2.77
C ARG A 121 -9.23 -11.16 1.95
N GLU A 122 -9.38 -10.76 0.70
CA GLU A 122 -10.37 -11.32 -0.23
C GLU A 122 -10.17 -12.81 -0.41
N ARG A 123 -8.91 -13.25 -0.55
CA ARG A 123 -8.59 -14.67 -0.67
C ARG A 123 -8.88 -15.45 0.61
N MET A 124 -8.52 -14.90 1.76
CA MET A 124 -8.80 -15.50 3.07
C MET A 124 -10.31 -15.71 3.26
N THR A 125 -11.11 -14.68 3.01
CA THR A 125 -12.57 -14.73 3.14
C THR A 125 -13.18 -15.75 2.18
N ALA A 126 -12.72 -15.78 0.92
CA ALA A 126 -13.18 -16.76 -0.06
C ALA A 126 -12.85 -18.22 0.34
N ASN A 127 -11.67 -18.44 0.94
CA ASN A 127 -11.30 -19.77 1.43
C ASN A 127 -12.20 -20.21 2.60
N ASP A 128 -12.48 -19.32 3.56
CA ASP A 128 -13.34 -19.61 4.70
C ASP A 128 -14.77 -19.94 4.24
N GLU A 129 -15.32 -19.20 3.28
CA GLU A 129 -16.62 -19.47 2.67
C GLU A 129 -16.67 -20.84 1.97
N GLN A 130 -15.63 -21.17 1.20
CA GLN A 130 -15.52 -22.47 0.52
C GLN A 130 -15.45 -23.63 1.52
N GLN A 131 -14.69 -23.47 2.60
CA GLN A 131 -14.59 -24.48 3.65
C GLN A 131 -15.93 -24.67 4.38
N ALA A 132 -16.63 -23.59 4.71
CA ALA A 132 -17.95 -23.64 5.33
C ALA A 132 -19.01 -24.27 4.40
N ALA A 133 -18.94 -24.04 3.09
CA ALA A 133 -19.80 -24.69 2.11
C ALA A 133 -19.53 -26.21 2.05
N ARG A 134 -18.25 -26.60 1.96
CA ARG A 134 -17.83 -28.00 1.95
C ARG A 134 -18.23 -28.74 3.22
N TYR A 135 -18.13 -28.09 4.37
CA TYR A 135 -18.57 -28.67 5.64
C TYR A 135 -20.06 -29.01 5.61
N ARG A 136 -20.91 -28.07 5.17
CA ARG A 136 -22.36 -28.28 5.06
C ARG A 136 -22.72 -29.39 4.06
N GLU A 137 -22.00 -29.47 2.94
CA GLU A 137 -22.18 -30.56 1.98
C GLU A 137 -21.83 -31.92 2.60
N LEU A 138 -20.71 -32.00 3.31
CA LEU A 138 -20.30 -33.23 4.01
C LEU A 138 -21.29 -33.61 5.11
N GLU A 139 -21.80 -32.65 5.88
CA GLU A 139 -22.83 -32.88 6.90
C GLU A 139 -24.12 -33.44 6.29
N ALA A 140 -24.53 -32.97 5.12
CA ALA A 140 -25.72 -33.44 4.42
C ALA A 140 -25.55 -34.81 3.73
N THR A 141 -24.33 -35.17 3.34
CA THR A 141 -24.06 -36.34 2.48
C THR A 141 -23.41 -37.51 3.23
N LEU A 142 -22.70 -37.27 4.33
CA LEU A 142 -22.04 -38.33 5.07
C LEU A 142 -23.07 -39.15 5.88
N PRO A 143 -23.00 -40.49 5.80
CA PRO A 143 -23.86 -41.34 6.62
C PRO A 143 -23.50 -41.17 8.10
N GLN A 144 -24.51 -41.19 8.99
CA GLN A 144 -24.27 -41.22 10.43
C GLN A 144 -23.42 -42.46 10.78
N GLN A 145 -22.24 -42.20 11.34
CA GLN A 145 -21.38 -43.23 11.92
C GLN A 145 -21.55 -43.20 13.45
N ASN A 146 -21.63 -44.39 14.05
CA ASN A 146 -21.54 -44.50 15.50
C ASN A 146 -20.21 -43.89 15.97
N PRO A 147 -20.19 -43.17 17.11
CA PRO A 147 -18.96 -42.61 17.65
C PRO A 147 -17.90 -43.71 17.81
N ALA A 148 -16.64 -43.37 17.50
CA ALA A 148 -15.54 -44.32 17.57
C ALA A 148 -15.51 -44.99 18.95
N PRO A 149 -15.31 -46.33 19.02
CA PRO A 149 -15.30 -47.03 20.29
C PRO A 149 -14.22 -46.40 21.19
N GLN A 150 -14.63 -45.94 22.37
CA GLN A 150 -13.70 -45.54 23.41
C GLN A 150 -12.79 -46.74 23.66
N LYS A 151 -11.52 -46.64 23.27
CA LYS A 151 -10.50 -47.58 23.72
C LYS A 151 -10.48 -47.42 25.25
N LEU A 152 -11.18 -48.31 25.94
CA LEU A 152 -11.00 -48.53 27.37
C LEU A 152 -9.50 -48.69 27.57
N LEU A 153 -8.87 -47.72 28.21
CA LEU A 153 -7.54 -47.86 28.77
C LEU A 153 -7.51 -49.17 29.56
N GLY A 154 -6.66 -50.09 29.10
CA GLY A 154 -6.69 -51.49 29.47
C GLY A 154 -6.73 -51.71 30.97
N ALA A 155 -7.76 -52.44 31.40
CA ALA A 155 -7.63 -53.35 32.53
C ALA A 155 -6.53 -54.37 32.17
N LEU A 156 -5.41 -54.34 32.90
CA LEU A 156 -4.55 -55.49 33.24
C LEU A 156 -3.38 -55.01 34.10
N GLY A 157 -3.43 -55.30 35.40
CA GLY A 157 -2.21 -55.30 36.24
C GLY A 157 -2.31 -54.76 37.66
N PHE A 158 -3.26 -55.20 38.49
CA PHE A 158 -3.05 -55.18 39.95
C PHE A 158 -3.37 -56.57 40.53
N HIS A 159 -2.31 -57.35 40.71
CA HIS A 159 -2.36 -58.64 41.40
C HIS A 159 -2.53 -58.41 42.90
N MET A 160 -3.39 -59.24 43.51
CA MET A 160 -3.45 -59.45 44.97
C MET A 160 -2.06 -59.81 45.52
N ARG A 161 -1.73 -59.22 46.66
CA ARG A 161 -1.00 -59.89 47.73
C ARG A 161 -1.52 -59.43 49.07
#